data_AF-A0A0E9TK14-F1
#
_entry.id   AF-A0A0E9TK14-F1
#
_cell.length_a   1.000
_cell.length_b   1.000
_cell.length_c   1.000
_cell.angle_alpha   90.00
_cell.angle_beta   90.00
_cell.angle_gamma   90.00
#
_symmetry.space_group_name_H-M   'P 1'
#
loop_
_entity.id
_entity.type
_entity.pdbx_description
1 polymer ?
#
loop_
_entity_poly.entity_id
_entity_poly.type
_entity_poly.pdbx_seq_one_letter_code
_entity_poly.pdbx_strand_id
1 'polypeptide(L)' 'MPAVSQNALFGMGNPLLDISAVVDKDFLDKFGLKPNDQILAEDKHKSAL' A
#
# COMPACT_ATOMS: atom_id res chain seq x y z
N MET A 1 16.25 -14.26 31.11
CA MET A 1 15.95 -14.16 29.66
C MET A 1 17.24 -13.77 28.96
N PRO A 2 17.65 -14.43 27.87
CA PRO A 2 18.86 -14.02 27.15
C PRO A 2 18.67 -12.60 26.61
N ALA A 3 19.71 -11.77 26.71
CA ALA A 3 19.72 -10.45 26.10
C ALA A 3 19.77 -10.61 24.58
N VAL A 4 18.87 -9.93 23.86
CA VAL A 4 18.82 -9.95 22.39
C VAL A 4 19.98 -9.12 21.85
N SER A 5 20.75 -9.65 20.90
CA SER A 5 21.89 -8.96 20.30
C SER A 5 21.44 -7.87 19.33
N GLN A 6 22.31 -6.88 19.09
CA GLN A 6 22.06 -5.90 18.02
C GLN A 6 21.87 -6.63 16.69
N ASN A 7 20.95 -6.13 15.85
CA ASN A 7 20.63 -6.73 14.56
C ASN A 7 20.10 -8.18 14.62
N ALA A 8 19.62 -8.64 15.78
CA ALA A 8 19.00 -9.97 15.90
C ALA A 8 17.77 -10.16 14.98
N LEU A 9 17.19 -9.06 14.48
CA LEU A 9 16.18 -9.05 13.45
C LEU A 9 16.60 -8.08 12.33
N PHE A 10 16.61 -8.59 11.10
CA PHE A 10 16.83 -7.82 9.90
C PHE A 10 15.64 -8.01 8.96
N GLY A 11 15.07 -6.90 8.50
CA GLY A 11 13.98 -6.89 7.52
C GLY A 11 14.37 -6.00 6.34
N MET A 12 13.97 -6.41 5.14
CA MET A 12 14.11 -5.63 3.93
C MET A 12 12.79 -5.64 3.16
N GLY A 13 12.47 -4.54 2.51
CA GLY A 13 11.21 -4.36 1.80
C GLY A 13 11.16 -3.04 1.07
N ASN A 14 9.97 -2.69 0.58
CA ASN A 14 9.77 -1.44 -0.15
C ASN A 14 9.38 -0.33 0.84
N PRO A 15 10.23 0.70 1.04
CA PRO A 15 9.87 1.83 1.89
C PRO A 15 8.89 2.73 1.13
N LEU A 16 7.60 2.50 1.33
CA LEU A 16 6.52 3.25 0.68
C LEU A 16 5.88 4.24 1.67
N LEU A 17 5.35 5.34 1.14
CA LEU A 17 4.57 6.31 1.90
C LEU A 17 3.08 6.00 1.72
N ASP A 18 2.39 5.77 2.83
CA ASP A 18 0.94 5.58 2.81
C ASP A 18 0.21 6.92 2.60
N ILE A 19 -0.68 6.94 1.62
CA ILE A 19 -1.64 8.03 1.40
C ILE A 19 -3.03 7.45 1.60
N SER A 20 -3.74 7.94 2.62
CA SER A 20 -5.09 7.48 2.97
C SER A 20 -6.09 8.63 2.90
N ALA A 21 -7.30 8.33 2.44
CA ALA A 21 -8.41 9.26 2.34
C ALA A 21 -9.74 8.50 2.42
N VAL A 22 -10.80 9.17 2.88
CA VAL A 22 -12.17 8.67 2.76
C VAL A 22 -12.64 8.94 1.34
N VAL A 23 -13.02 7.89 0.61
CA VAL A 23 -13.51 7.96 -0.77
C VAL A 23 -14.89 7.31 -0.90
N ASP A 24 -15.62 7.65 -1.95
CA ASP A 24 -16.91 7.05 -2.28
C ASP A 24 -16.76 5.82 -3.20
N LYS A 25 -17.89 5.16 -3.47
CA LYS A 25 -17.92 4.00 -4.36
C LYS A 25 -17.58 4.37 -5.79
N ASP A 26 -18.00 5.55 -6.25
CA ASP A 26 -17.77 6.02 -7.61
C ASP A 26 -16.27 6.17 -7.89
N PHE A 27 -15.47 6.60 -6.91
CA PHE A 27 -14.00 6.60 -7.00
C PHE A 27 -13.42 5.19 -7.15
N LEU A 28 -13.89 4.23 -6.37
CA LEU A 28 -13.43 2.84 -6.48
C LEU A 28 -13.76 2.26 -7.85
N ASP A 29 -15.01 2.44 -8.31
CA ASP A 29 -15.48 1.96 -9.60
C ASP A 29 -14.71 2.62 -10.76
N LYS A 30 -14.41 3.94 -10.67
CA LYS A 30 -13.63 4.69 -11.67
C LYS A 30 -12.25 4.07 -11.91
N PHE A 31 -11.58 3.60 -10.87
CA PHE A 31 -10.25 3.00 -10.96
C PHE A 31 -10.28 1.46 -10.98
N GLY A 32 -11.47 0.84 -10.97
CA GLY A 32 -11.62 -0.60 -10.96
C GLY A 32 -11.12 -1.27 -9.67
N LEU A 33 -11.20 -0.56 -8.54
CA LEU A 33 -10.75 -1.02 -7.23
C LEU A 33 -11.85 -1.79 -6.51
N LYS A 34 -11.52 -2.96 -5.97
CA LYS A 34 -12.44 -3.69 -5.08
C LYS A 34 -12.29 -3.16 -3.65
N PRO A 35 -13.38 -3.08 -2.87
CA PRO A 35 -13.27 -2.79 -1.45
C PRO A 35 -12.37 -3.81 -0.74
N ASN A 36 -11.44 -3.32 0.10
CA ASN A 36 -10.47 -4.12 0.87
C ASN A 36 -9.42 -4.89 0.05
N ASP A 37 -9.14 -4.47 -1.18
CA ASP A 37 -8.11 -5.10 -2.03
C ASP A 37 -6.69 -4.57 -1.74
N GLN A 38 -5.67 -5.35 -2.10
CA GLN A 38 -4.25 -4.97 -2.05
C GLN A 38 -3.61 -5.28 -3.40
N ILE A 39 -3.39 -4.25 -4.21
CA ILE A 39 -2.93 -4.39 -5.60
C ILE A 39 -1.74 -3.49 -5.89
N LEU A 40 -0.94 -3.87 -6.89
CA LEU A 40 0.04 -2.97 -7.49
C LEU A 40 -0.64 -2.01 -8.46
N ALA A 41 -0.11 -0.79 -8.58
CA ALA A 41 -0.63 0.17 -9.54
C ALA A 41 -0.39 -0.30 -11.00
N GLU A 42 -1.41 -0.12 -11.84
CA GLU A 42 -1.39 -0.36 -13.29
C GLU A 42 -1.61 0.99 -13.99
N ASP A 43 -1.50 1.06 -15.31
CA ASP A 43 -1.69 2.32 -16.04
C ASP A 43 -3.08 2.94 -15.84
N LYS A 44 -4.12 2.12 -15.65
CA LYS A 44 -5.48 2.59 -15.31
C LYS A 44 -5.57 3.28 -13.95
N HIS A 45 -4.62 3.03 -13.04
CA HIS A 45 -4.55 3.65 -11.71
C HIS A 45 -3.78 4.98 -11.73
N LYS A 46 -3.10 5.32 -12.83
CA LYS A 46 -2.47 6.63 -13.01
C LYS A 46 -3.54 7.63 -13.42
N SER A 47 -3.56 8.79 -12.76
CA SER A 47 -4.36 9.91 -13.26
C SER A 47 -3.77 10.36 -14.59
N ALA A 48 -4.62 10.56 -15.60
CA ALA A 48 -4.23 11.20 -16.85
C ALA A 48 -3.95 12.68 -16.58
N LEU A 49 -2.68 13.02 -16.41
CA LEU A 49 -2.13 14.36 -16.54
C LEU A 49 -1.09 14.33 -17.66
#